data_AF-A0AAU7SPU3-F1
#
_entry.id   AF-A0AAU7SPU3-F1
#
_cell.length_a   1.000
_cell.length_b   1.000
_cell.length_c   1.000
_cell.angle_alpha   90.00
_cell.angle_beta   90.00
_cell.angle_gamma   90.00
#
_symmetry.space_group_name_H-M   'P 1'
#
loop_
_entity.id
_entity.type
_entity.pdbx_description
1 polymer ?
#
loop_
_entity_poly.entity_id
_entity_poly.type
_entity_poly.pdbx_seq_one_letter_code
_entity_poly.pdbx_strand_id
1 'polypeptide(L)'
;MFDIDGTLTDSVAQHQIAFERTLRSFAFPALRTDWSSYRHHSDSGIFEEAWEEAGWSPTPDHIGLEERFRREFDSVFENEPVSPIPGAREFLASLSQTDWLPVFATGSLRHGAVRKLKCLDVPFEQDMLVTASEYTTREEIVSNAIARAKEKYRIVSPERIISIGDGIWDLKTARNLGLEFLGIGFGEKAEQLRSAGAKVHAGFEEGLAILS
;
A
#
# COMPACT_ATOMS: atom_id res chain seq x y z
N MET A 1 -0.09 10.43 4.77
CA MET A 1 0.23 9.00 4.71
C MET A 1 -0.22 8.47 3.37
N PHE A 2 0.63 7.73 2.67
CA PHE A 2 0.42 7.28 1.32
C PHE A 2 0.35 5.76 1.25
N ASP A 3 -0.68 5.24 0.59
CA ASP A 3 -0.58 3.96 -0.09
C ASP A 3 0.41 4.08 -1.30
N ILE A 4 0.83 2.96 -1.87
CA ILE A 4 1.85 2.91 -2.93
C ILE A 4 1.27 2.43 -4.26
N ASP A 5 0.56 1.30 -4.26
CA ASP A 5 0.13 0.58 -5.46
C ASP A 5 -1.13 1.19 -6.05
N GLY A 6 -1.04 1.75 -7.26
CA GLY A 6 -2.15 2.51 -7.86
C GLY A 6 -2.27 3.93 -7.31
N THR A 7 -1.61 4.21 -6.18
CA THR A 7 -1.57 5.54 -5.57
C THR A 7 -0.34 6.33 -6.00
N LEU A 8 0.88 5.89 -5.67
CA LEU A 8 2.11 6.58 -6.05
C LEU A 8 2.76 6.00 -7.31
N THR A 9 2.55 4.71 -7.54
CA THR A 9 3.10 3.97 -8.69
C THR A 9 2.00 3.18 -9.37
N ASP A 10 1.97 3.20 -10.69
CA ASP A 10 1.12 2.32 -11.50
C ASP A 10 1.70 0.91 -11.49
N SER A 11 1.41 0.18 -10.41
CA SER A 11 2.06 -1.09 -10.07
C SER A 11 1.09 -2.20 -9.64
N VAL A 12 -0.23 -1.93 -9.64
CA VAL A 12 -1.25 -2.88 -9.18
C VAL A 12 -1.19 -4.19 -9.97
N ALA A 13 -1.07 -4.11 -11.30
CA ALA A 13 -1.06 -5.30 -12.16
C ALA A 13 0.18 -6.17 -11.90
N GLN A 14 1.37 -5.55 -11.87
CA GLN A 14 2.64 -6.22 -11.64
C GLN A 14 2.69 -6.84 -10.24
N HIS A 15 2.20 -6.12 -9.22
CA HIS A 15 2.09 -6.64 -7.86
C HIS A 15 1.17 -7.86 -7.80
N GLN A 16 -0.03 -7.78 -8.40
CA GLN A 16 -0.97 -8.91 -8.42
C GLN A 16 -0.40 -10.13 -9.14
N ILE A 17 0.29 -9.96 -10.28
CA ILE A 17 0.93 -11.07 -10.99
C ILE A 17 2.01 -11.74 -10.11
N ALA A 18 2.89 -10.94 -9.50
CA ALA A 18 3.95 -11.47 -8.64
C ALA A 18 3.39 -12.17 -7.39
N PHE A 19 2.37 -11.58 -6.77
CA PHE A 19 1.74 -12.12 -5.57
C PHE A 19 0.98 -13.42 -5.88
N GLU A 20 0.24 -13.48 -6.98
CA GLU A 20 -0.43 -14.71 -7.43
C GLU A 20 0.57 -15.83 -7.68
N ARG A 21 1.66 -15.58 -8.42
CA ARG A 21 2.73 -16.56 -8.66
C ARG A 21 3.32 -17.08 -7.35
N THR A 22 3.51 -16.18 -6.39
CA THR A 22 4.01 -16.49 -5.05
C THR A 22 3.07 -17.47 -4.34
N LEU A 23 1.79 -17.12 -4.21
CA LEU A 23 0.81 -17.96 -3.52
C LEU A 23 0.61 -19.31 -4.22
N ARG A 24 0.61 -19.35 -5.56
CA ARG A 24 0.55 -20.61 -6.32
C ARG A 24 1.75 -21.52 -6.06
N SER A 25 2.90 -20.98 -5.69
CA SER A 25 4.08 -21.78 -5.33
C SER A 25 3.96 -22.52 -3.98
N PHE A 26 2.96 -22.16 -3.16
CA PHE A 26 2.55 -22.91 -1.97
C PHE A 26 1.49 -23.97 -2.30
N ALA A 27 1.04 -24.14 -3.55
CA ALA A 27 0.08 -25.19 -3.91
C ALA A 27 -1.19 -25.22 -3.04
N PHE A 28 -1.70 -24.05 -2.64
CA PHE A 28 -2.97 -23.95 -1.90
C PHE A 28 -4.12 -24.59 -2.70
N PRO A 29 -4.91 -25.51 -2.09
CA PRO A 29 -5.90 -26.31 -2.82
C PRO A 29 -7.10 -25.48 -3.34
N ALA A 30 -7.42 -24.37 -2.68
CA ALA A 30 -8.58 -23.53 -2.97
C ALA A 30 -8.22 -22.04 -3.08
N LEU A 31 -7.04 -21.71 -3.64
CA LEU A 31 -6.61 -20.32 -3.79
C LEU A 31 -7.62 -19.50 -4.61
N ARG A 32 -8.17 -18.45 -3.98
CA ARG A 32 -9.03 -17.48 -4.64
C ARG A 32 -8.17 -16.38 -5.24
N THR A 33 -8.49 -15.96 -6.46
CA THR A 33 -7.84 -14.81 -7.12
C THR A 33 -8.70 -13.55 -7.09
N ASP A 34 -9.93 -13.66 -6.58
CA ASP A 34 -10.69 -12.49 -6.14
C ASP A 34 -10.16 -12.06 -4.76
N TRP A 35 -9.10 -11.25 -4.76
CA TRP A 35 -8.46 -10.75 -3.54
C TRP A 35 -9.43 -10.01 -2.61
N SER A 36 -10.52 -9.47 -3.16
CA SER A 36 -11.53 -8.73 -2.39
C SER A 36 -12.31 -9.62 -1.41
N SER A 37 -12.33 -10.93 -1.68
CA SER A 37 -13.09 -11.91 -0.91
C SER A 37 -12.41 -12.36 0.39
N TYR A 38 -11.12 -12.06 0.57
CA TYR A 38 -10.38 -12.36 1.81
C TYR A 38 -10.77 -11.40 2.94
N ARG A 39 -10.63 -11.83 4.21
CA ARG A 39 -10.96 -11.00 5.40
C ARG A 39 -10.09 -9.75 5.48
N HIS A 40 -8.83 -9.86 5.10
CA HIS A 40 -7.85 -8.77 5.17
C HIS A 40 -7.25 -8.49 3.78
N HIS A 41 -7.25 -7.22 3.38
CA HIS A 41 -6.75 -6.77 2.07
C HIS A 41 -5.28 -6.34 2.12
N SER A 42 -4.45 -7.26 2.62
CA SER A 42 -2.98 -7.17 2.67
C SER A 42 -2.39 -8.50 2.23
N ASP A 43 -1.14 -8.50 1.74
CA ASP A 43 -0.46 -9.70 1.26
C ASP A 43 -0.37 -10.77 2.38
N SER A 44 0.06 -10.39 3.58
CA SER A 44 0.14 -11.31 4.72
C SER A 44 -1.23 -11.79 5.17
N GLY A 45 -2.25 -10.92 5.20
CA GLY A 45 -3.61 -11.31 5.58
C GLY A 45 -4.24 -12.30 4.61
N ILE A 46 -4.02 -12.11 3.30
CA ILE A 46 -4.46 -13.05 2.27
C ILE A 46 -3.71 -14.38 2.42
N PHE A 47 -2.39 -14.34 2.64
CA PHE A 47 -1.57 -15.54 2.82
C PHE A 47 -1.99 -16.35 4.05
N GLU A 48 -2.18 -15.70 5.19
CA GLU A 48 -2.59 -16.36 6.44
C GLU A 48 -3.95 -17.05 6.30
N GLU A 49 -4.92 -16.40 5.65
CA GLU A 49 -6.24 -16.99 5.40
C GLU A 49 -6.18 -18.14 4.39
N ALA A 50 -5.42 -18.01 3.31
CA ALA A 50 -5.20 -19.11 2.37
C ALA A 50 -4.51 -20.31 3.04
N TRP A 51 -3.59 -20.06 3.97
CA TRP A 51 -2.91 -21.07 4.77
C TRP A 51 -3.87 -21.78 5.74
N GLU A 52 -4.73 -21.01 6.43
CA GLU A 52 -5.79 -21.52 7.30
C GLU A 52 -6.77 -22.41 6.51
N GLU A 53 -7.27 -21.93 5.36
CA GLU A 53 -8.18 -22.65 4.48
C GLU A 53 -7.58 -23.96 3.94
N ALA A 54 -6.26 -24.02 3.77
CA ALA A 54 -5.55 -25.22 3.34
C ALA A 54 -5.43 -26.28 4.45
N GLY A 55 -5.74 -25.94 5.71
CA GLY A 55 -5.61 -26.83 6.86
C GLY A 55 -4.16 -27.16 7.21
N TRP A 56 -3.23 -26.26 6.89
CA TRP A 56 -1.80 -26.44 7.11
C TRP A 56 -1.40 -26.15 8.57
N SER A 57 -0.17 -26.54 8.94
CA SER A 57 0.44 -26.40 10.29
C SER A 57 0.11 -25.05 10.95
N PRO A 58 -0.07 -24.94 12.28
CA PRO A 58 -0.69 -23.77 12.92
C PRO A 58 0.03 -22.43 12.71
N THR A 59 1.28 -22.43 12.27
CA THR A 59 2.05 -21.21 11.99
C THR A 59 2.25 -21.04 10.48
N PRO A 60 1.73 -19.96 9.86
CA PRO A 60 2.01 -19.61 8.48
C PRO A 60 3.50 -19.36 8.22
N ASP A 61 3.99 -19.82 7.07
CA ASP A 61 5.40 -19.65 6.66
C ASP A 61 5.67 -18.26 6.05
N HIS A 62 5.70 -17.22 6.90
CA HIS A 62 5.98 -15.85 6.46
C HIS A 62 7.40 -15.68 5.89
N ILE A 63 8.38 -16.46 6.38
CA ILE A 63 9.74 -16.42 5.84
C ILE A 63 9.72 -16.92 4.39
N GLY A 64 9.09 -18.07 4.15
CA GLY A 64 8.90 -18.58 2.80
C GLY A 64 8.09 -17.63 1.91
N LEU A 65 7.08 -16.95 2.46
CA LEU A 65 6.29 -15.96 1.73
C LEU A 65 7.18 -14.84 1.22
N GLU A 66 7.97 -14.23 2.10
CA GLU A 66 8.91 -13.14 1.76
C GLU A 66 9.94 -13.57 0.71
N GLU A 67 10.54 -14.74 0.88
CA GLU A 67 11.56 -15.26 -0.05
C GLU A 67 11.00 -15.52 -1.45
N ARG A 68 9.83 -16.15 -1.53
CA ARG A 68 9.16 -16.46 -2.80
C ARG A 68 8.65 -15.18 -3.44
N PHE A 69 8.01 -14.30 -2.68
CA PHE A 69 7.54 -13.02 -3.18
C PHE A 69 8.68 -12.18 -3.74
N ARG A 70 9.80 -12.07 -3.03
CA ARG A 70 10.99 -11.37 -3.53
C ARG A 70 11.40 -11.86 -4.92
N ARG A 71 11.49 -13.17 -5.11
CA ARG A 71 11.88 -13.78 -6.39
C ARG A 71 10.86 -13.51 -7.50
N GLU A 72 9.57 -13.77 -7.24
CA GLU A 72 8.53 -13.56 -8.25
C GLU A 72 8.36 -12.08 -8.59
N PHE A 73 8.44 -11.20 -7.59
CA PHE A 73 8.36 -9.76 -7.77
C PHE A 73 9.53 -9.24 -8.60
N ASP A 74 10.78 -9.59 -8.26
CA ASP A 74 11.94 -9.17 -9.06
C ASP A 74 11.82 -9.65 -10.51
N SER A 75 11.39 -10.89 -10.73
CA SER A 75 11.17 -11.43 -12.08
C SER A 75 10.10 -10.66 -12.87
N VAL A 76 8.96 -10.34 -12.26
CA VAL A 76 7.92 -9.55 -12.94
C VAL A 76 8.42 -8.13 -13.23
N PHE A 77 9.03 -7.49 -12.23
CA PHE A 77 9.46 -6.09 -12.29
C PHE A 77 10.61 -5.85 -13.28
N GLU A 78 11.45 -6.86 -13.54
CA GLU A 78 12.48 -6.80 -14.58
C GLU A 78 11.90 -6.80 -16.01
N ASN A 79 10.80 -7.52 -16.22
CA ASN A 79 10.15 -7.63 -17.52
C ASN A 79 9.14 -6.49 -17.77
N GLU A 80 8.48 -6.03 -16.71
CA GLU A 80 7.41 -5.05 -16.73
C GLU A 80 7.68 -3.99 -15.65
N PRO A 81 8.56 -3.00 -15.93
CA PRO A 81 8.86 -1.96 -14.96
C PRO A 81 7.63 -1.08 -14.69
N VAL A 82 7.45 -0.68 -13.44
CA VAL A 82 6.34 0.19 -13.02
C VAL A 82 6.67 1.65 -13.26
N SER A 83 5.63 2.46 -13.50
CA SER A 83 5.77 3.91 -13.70
C SER A 83 5.19 4.67 -12.49
N PRO A 84 5.69 5.87 -12.17
CA PRO A 84 5.01 6.76 -11.24
C PRO A 84 3.60 7.11 -11.72
N ILE A 85 2.66 7.26 -10.79
CA ILE A 85 1.39 7.93 -11.08
C ILE A 85 1.70 9.39 -11.47
N PRO A 86 1.00 9.99 -12.45
CA PRO A 86 1.27 11.36 -12.90
C PRO A 86 1.40 12.37 -11.75
N GLY A 87 2.51 13.11 -11.74
CA GLY A 87 2.84 14.11 -10.73
C GLY A 87 3.33 13.58 -9.38
N ALA A 88 3.32 12.26 -9.12
CA ALA A 88 3.62 11.71 -7.79
C ALA A 88 5.05 12.02 -7.33
N ARG A 89 6.01 11.98 -8.26
CA ARG A 89 7.42 12.32 -8.00
C ARG A 89 7.57 13.79 -7.59
N GLU A 90 7.04 14.70 -8.41
CA GLU A 90 7.12 16.14 -8.20
C GLU A 90 6.40 16.54 -6.91
N PHE A 91 5.27 15.91 -6.63
CA PHE A 91 4.50 16.11 -5.42
C PHE A 91 5.28 15.70 -4.17
N LEU A 92 5.82 14.47 -4.12
CA LEU A 92 6.63 14.02 -2.98
C LEU A 92 7.89 14.88 -2.78
N ALA A 93 8.55 15.28 -3.86
CA ALA A 93 9.71 16.18 -3.77
C ALA A 93 9.31 17.54 -3.18
N SER A 94 8.13 18.07 -3.55
CA SER A 94 7.62 19.35 -3.06
C SER A 94 7.30 19.34 -1.57
N LEU A 95 6.93 18.19 -0.99
CA LEU A 95 6.65 18.08 0.45
C LEU A 95 7.87 18.43 1.32
N SER A 96 9.09 18.24 0.81
CA SER A 96 10.34 18.61 1.52
C SER A 96 10.46 20.11 1.83
N GLN A 97 9.67 20.95 1.16
CA GLN A 97 9.63 22.40 1.36
C GLN A 97 8.46 22.83 2.26
N THR A 98 7.82 21.88 2.95
CA THR A 98 6.64 22.11 3.78
C THR A 98 6.79 21.41 5.14
N ASP A 99 5.84 21.66 6.05
CA ASP A 99 5.76 20.95 7.33
C ASP A 99 5.03 19.60 7.22
N TRP A 100 4.60 19.19 6.01
CA TRP A 100 4.03 17.88 5.79
C TRP A 100 5.10 16.78 5.82
N LEU A 101 4.81 15.73 6.57
CA LEU A 101 5.72 14.59 6.74
C LEU A 101 5.18 13.38 5.97
N PRO A 102 5.80 13.00 4.84
CA PRO A 102 5.36 11.82 4.10
C PRO A 102 5.68 10.54 4.88
N VAL A 103 4.68 9.66 4.94
CA VAL A 103 4.77 8.33 5.56
C VAL A 103 4.07 7.35 4.63
N PHE A 104 4.61 6.15 4.47
CA PHE A 104 4.13 5.13 3.55
C PHE A 104 3.56 3.95 4.32
N ALA A 105 2.33 3.57 3.98
CA ALA A 105 1.59 2.48 4.61
C ALA A 105 0.94 1.66 3.49
N THR A 106 1.36 0.40 3.33
CA THR A 106 0.93 -0.43 2.20
C THR A 106 0.58 -1.84 2.63
N GLY A 107 -0.47 -2.40 2.02
CA GLY A 107 -0.80 -3.81 2.16
C GLY A 107 0.17 -4.75 1.45
N SER A 108 1.16 -4.25 0.71
CA SER A 108 2.19 -5.07 0.08
C SER A 108 3.29 -5.51 1.04
N LEU A 109 3.99 -6.60 0.72
CA LEU A 109 5.23 -6.98 1.39
C LEU A 109 6.37 -5.99 1.10
N ARG A 110 7.29 -5.86 2.05
CA ARG A 110 8.33 -4.81 2.10
C ARG A 110 9.23 -4.77 0.88
N HIS A 111 9.67 -5.93 0.38
CA HIS A 111 10.56 -5.97 -0.79
C HIS A 111 9.92 -5.25 -1.99
N GLY A 112 8.66 -5.59 -2.30
CA GLY A 112 7.92 -4.98 -3.39
C GLY A 112 7.71 -3.48 -3.15
N ALA A 113 7.28 -3.09 -1.95
CA ALA A 113 7.09 -1.69 -1.57
C ALA A 113 8.36 -0.84 -1.77
N VAL A 114 9.51 -1.34 -1.33
CA VAL A 114 10.80 -0.66 -1.49
C VAL A 114 11.19 -0.53 -2.97
N ARG A 115 10.98 -1.58 -3.77
CA ARG A 115 11.25 -1.54 -5.23
C ARG A 115 10.39 -0.49 -5.92
N LYS A 116 9.09 -0.45 -5.62
CA LYS A 116 8.14 0.55 -6.12
C LYS A 116 8.53 1.98 -5.75
N LEU A 117 8.84 2.24 -4.47
CA LEU A 117 9.25 3.58 -4.04
C LEU A 117 10.57 4.04 -4.69
N LYS A 118 11.52 3.13 -4.95
CA LYS A 118 12.75 3.47 -5.67
C LYS A 118 12.49 3.94 -7.12
N CYS A 119 11.41 3.52 -7.77
CA CYS A 119 11.03 4.00 -9.11
C CYS A 119 10.62 5.48 -9.13
N LEU A 120 10.19 6.02 -7.99
CA LEU A 120 9.87 7.44 -7.84
C LEU A 120 11.14 8.29 -7.84
N ASP A 121 12.30 7.71 -7.51
CA ASP A 121 13.60 8.40 -7.42
C ASP A 121 13.49 9.70 -6.62
N VAL A 122 12.71 9.61 -5.54
CA VAL A 122 12.62 10.56 -4.44
C VAL A 122 13.17 9.85 -3.20
N PRO A 123 14.11 10.45 -2.46
CA PRO A 123 14.61 9.87 -1.23
C PRO A 123 13.48 9.64 -0.21
N PHE A 124 13.45 8.46 0.40
CA PHE A 124 12.54 8.15 1.49
C PHE A 124 13.27 7.41 2.61
N GLU A 125 12.78 7.58 3.83
CA GLU A 125 13.33 6.90 5.01
C GLU A 125 12.65 5.54 5.19
N GLN A 126 13.43 4.46 5.32
CA GLN A 126 12.90 3.10 5.49
C GLN A 126 12.01 2.97 6.74
N ASP A 127 12.32 3.71 7.81
CA ASP A 127 11.53 3.74 9.04
C ASP A 127 10.11 4.30 8.83
N MET A 128 9.94 5.15 7.81
CA MET A 128 8.66 5.75 7.43
C MET A 128 7.83 4.87 6.49
N LEU A 129 8.30 3.65 6.20
CA LEU A 129 7.54 2.64 5.47
C LEU A 129 7.07 1.57 6.44
N VAL A 130 5.76 1.31 6.49
CA VAL A 130 5.13 0.17 7.20
C VAL A 130 4.34 -0.66 6.20
N THR A 131 4.46 -1.98 6.31
CA THR A 131 4.06 -2.92 5.25
C THR A 131 3.35 -4.14 5.84
N ALA A 132 2.84 -5.00 4.97
CA ALA A 132 2.31 -6.29 5.38
C ALA A 132 3.37 -7.24 5.97
N SER A 133 4.66 -6.93 5.82
CA SER A 133 5.75 -7.69 6.45
C SER A 133 5.79 -7.50 7.97
N GLU A 134 5.22 -6.42 8.51
CA GLU A 134 5.18 -6.15 9.95
C GLU A 134 3.82 -6.40 10.58
N TYR A 135 2.73 -6.14 9.84
CA TYR A 135 1.37 -6.22 10.37
C TYR A 135 0.41 -6.78 9.34
N THR A 136 -0.54 -7.59 9.80
CA THR A 136 -1.47 -8.30 8.93
C THR A 136 -2.62 -7.40 8.49
N THR A 137 -3.16 -6.53 9.35
CA THR A 137 -4.33 -5.71 8.99
C THR A 137 -3.94 -4.33 8.48
N ARG A 138 -4.73 -3.75 7.56
CA ARG A 138 -4.48 -2.38 7.06
C ARG A 138 -4.56 -1.34 8.18
N GLU A 139 -5.47 -1.52 9.13
CA GLU A 139 -5.59 -0.67 10.32
C GLU A 139 -4.32 -0.69 11.17
N GLU A 140 -3.71 -1.85 11.41
CA GLU A 140 -2.44 -1.94 12.13
C GLU A 140 -1.30 -1.32 11.32
N ILE A 141 -1.21 -1.57 10.02
CA ILE A 141 -0.19 -0.97 9.14
C ILE A 141 -0.26 0.56 9.23
N VAL A 142 -1.45 1.14 9.05
CA VAL A 142 -1.67 2.60 9.06
C VAL A 142 -1.42 3.20 10.44
N SER A 143 -1.99 2.61 11.50
CA SER A 143 -1.86 3.15 12.85
C SER A 143 -0.40 3.11 13.33
N ASN A 144 0.35 2.04 13.01
CA ASN A 144 1.77 1.96 13.33
C ASN A 144 2.61 2.91 12.47
N ALA A 145 2.25 3.14 11.21
CA ALA A 145 2.92 4.16 10.38
C ALA A 145 2.80 5.56 11.01
N ILE A 146 1.61 5.93 11.47
CA ILE A 146 1.36 7.18 12.19
C ILE A 146 2.16 7.22 13.51
N ALA A 147 2.14 6.14 14.29
CA ALA A 147 2.87 6.08 15.56
C ALA A 147 4.39 6.27 15.36
N ARG A 148 4.99 5.59 14.38
CA ARG A 148 6.42 5.73 14.04
C ARG A 148 6.77 7.15 13.62
N ALA A 149 5.93 7.79 12.81
CA ALA A 149 6.14 9.18 12.41
C ALA A 149 6.06 10.13 13.61
N LYS A 150 5.06 9.96 14.48
CA LYS A 150 4.93 10.76 15.70
C LYS A 150 6.14 10.62 16.61
N GLU A 151 6.63 9.40 16.80
CA GLU A 151 7.81 9.14 17.61
C GLU A 151 9.06 9.79 17.02
N LYS A 152 9.35 9.49 15.74
CA LYS A 152 10.54 9.98 15.04
C LYS A 152 10.62 11.50 15.01
N TYR A 153 9.53 12.16 14.66
CA TYR A 153 9.46 13.62 14.56
C TYR A 153 9.02 14.31 15.86
N ARG A 154 8.88 13.54 16.95
CA ARG A 154 8.49 14.02 18.28
C ARG A 154 7.18 14.83 18.29
N ILE A 155 6.21 14.39 17.50
CA ILE A 155 4.90 15.02 17.38
C ILE A 155 3.95 14.47 18.44
N VAL A 156 3.57 15.33 19.38
CA VAL A 156 2.59 14.99 20.42
C VAL A 156 1.18 14.93 19.82
N SER A 157 0.80 15.97 19.08
CA SER A 157 -0.50 16.10 18.41
C SER A 157 -0.30 16.70 17.01
N PRO A 158 -0.48 15.92 15.93
CA PRO A 158 -0.46 16.48 14.59
C PRO A 158 -1.70 17.36 14.38
N GLU A 159 -1.54 18.48 13.67
CA GLU A 159 -2.66 19.34 13.30
C GLU A 159 -3.63 18.62 12.35
N ARG A 160 -3.08 17.86 11.40
CA ARG A 160 -3.85 17.15 10.38
C ARG A 160 -3.12 15.89 9.93
N ILE A 161 -3.87 14.81 9.70
CA ILE A 161 -3.38 13.59 9.08
C ILE A 161 -4.31 13.25 7.93
N ILE A 162 -3.75 13.14 6.72
CA ILE A 162 -4.48 12.72 5.52
C ILE A 162 -3.96 11.36 5.08
N SER A 163 -4.88 10.41 4.90
CA SER A 163 -4.65 9.12 4.24
C SER A 163 -4.93 9.28 2.74
N ILE A 164 -3.96 8.91 1.90
CA ILE A 164 -4.02 9.08 0.45
C ILE A 164 -3.91 7.70 -0.20
N GLY A 165 -4.90 7.29 -0.99
CA GLY A 165 -4.98 5.95 -1.57
C GLY A 165 -5.89 5.85 -2.80
N ASP A 166 -5.84 4.75 -3.53
CA ASP A 166 -6.63 4.50 -4.75
C ASP A 166 -7.80 3.53 -4.55
N GLY A 167 -7.82 2.79 -3.43
CA GLY A 167 -8.72 1.69 -3.19
C GLY A 167 -9.83 1.99 -2.19
N ILE A 168 -10.96 1.28 -2.33
CA ILE A 168 -12.04 1.32 -1.33
C ILE A 168 -11.59 0.85 0.05
N TRP A 169 -10.57 -0.01 0.10
CA TRP A 169 -9.94 -0.50 1.33
C TRP A 169 -9.23 0.62 2.07
N ASP A 170 -8.53 1.51 1.36
CA ASP A 170 -7.87 2.67 1.97
C ASP A 170 -8.87 3.64 2.58
N LEU A 171 -9.99 3.89 1.87
CA LEU A 171 -11.08 4.70 2.40
C LEU A 171 -11.70 4.06 3.66
N LYS A 172 -11.93 2.74 3.65
CA LYS A 172 -12.47 2.03 4.82
C LYS A 172 -11.52 2.12 6.01
N THR A 173 -10.22 1.84 5.80
CA THR A 173 -9.21 1.93 6.86
C THR A 173 -9.10 3.35 7.41
N ALA A 174 -9.08 4.37 6.54
CA ALA A 174 -9.07 5.77 6.98
C ALA A 174 -10.28 6.10 7.85
N ARG A 175 -11.49 5.67 7.46
CA ARG A 175 -12.71 5.86 8.26
C ARG A 175 -12.67 5.13 9.60
N ASN A 176 -12.23 3.88 9.61
CA ASN A 176 -12.12 3.08 10.83
C ASN A 176 -11.17 3.73 11.85
N LEU A 177 -10.17 4.47 11.37
CA LEU A 177 -9.19 5.18 12.19
C LEU A 177 -9.50 6.67 12.39
N GLY A 178 -10.64 7.17 11.88
CA GLY A 178 -11.03 8.57 12.00
C GLY A 178 -10.10 9.55 11.26
N LEU A 179 -9.45 9.11 10.19
CA LEU A 179 -8.54 9.91 9.37
C LEU A 179 -9.28 10.60 8.22
N GLU A 180 -8.77 11.76 7.82
CA GLU A 180 -9.14 12.35 6.54
C GLU A 180 -8.66 11.44 5.40
N PHE A 181 -9.44 11.35 4.32
CA PHE A 181 -9.11 10.54 3.16
C PHE A 181 -9.17 11.35 1.85
N LEU A 182 -8.13 11.18 1.02
CA LEU A 182 -8.05 11.69 -0.33
C LEU A 182 -7.83 10.54 -1.31
N GLY A 183 -8.71 10.41 -2.29
CA GLY A 183 -8.60 9.41 -3.34
C GLY A 183 -7.69 9.86 -4.48
N ILE A 184 -6.92 8.94 -5.03
CA ILE A 184 -6.16 9.10 -6.28
C ILE A 184 -6.68 8.09 -7.30
N GLY A 185 -6.90 8.53 -8.54
CA GLY A 185 -7.17 7.64 -9.66
C GLY A 185 -8.29 8.11 -10.59
N PHE A 186 -8.57 7.26 -11.58
CA PHE A 186 -9.56 7.51 -12.64
C PHE A 186 -10.43 6.27 -12.89
N GLY A 187 -11.46 6.42 -13.73
CA GLY A 187 -12.34 5.31 -14.12
C GLY A 187 -13.14 4.74 -12.95
N GLU A 188 -13.36 3.43 -12.98
CA GLU A 188 -14.26 2.72 -12.05
C GLU A 188 -13.83 2.85 -10.58
N LYS A 189 -12.53 2.71 -10.27
CA LYS A 189 -12.03 2.88 -8.91
C LYS A 189 -12.32 4.27 -8.35
N ALA A 190 -12.10 5.31 -9.17
CA ALA A 190 -12.38 6.68 -8.79
C ALA A 190 -13.87 6.93 -8.59
N GLU A 191 -14.73 6.40 -9.46
CA GLU A 191 -16.19 6.50 -9.30
C GLU A 191 -16.69 5.76 -8.06
N GLN A 192 -16.09 4.62 -7.71
CA GLN A 192 -16.40 3.89 -6.49
C GLN A 192 -16.06 4.74 -5.25
N LEU A 193 -14.88 5.37 -5.23
CA LEU A 193 -14.47 6.27 -4.15
C LEU A 193 -15.37 7.52 -4.05
N ARG A 194 -15.69 8.17 -5.17
CA ARG A 194 -16.62 9.32 -5.22
C ARG A 194 -18.01 8.94 -4.74
N SER A 195 -18.53 7.81 -5.19
CA SER A 195 -19.84 7.28 -4.76
C SER A 195 -19.86 6.95 -3.26
N ALA A 196 -18.72 6.55 -2.71
CA ALA A 196 -18.54 6.35 -1.29
C ALA A 196 -18.33 7.66 -0.51
N GLY A 197 -18.28 8.83 -1.17
CA GLY A 197 -18.18 10.15 -0.55
C GLY A 197 -16.76 10.70 -0.38
N ALA A 198 -15.75 10.12 -1.05
CA ALA A 198 -14.38 10.63 -1.02
C ALA A 198 -14.15 11.76 -2.05
N LYS A 199 -13.29 12.72 -1.70
CA LYS A 199 -12.67 13.64 -2.69
C LYS A 199 -11.64 12.85 -3.48
N VAL A 200 -11.64 12.94 -4.81
CA VAL A 200 -10.77 12.13 -5.69
C VAL A 200 -10.14 12.98 -6.78
N HIS A 201 -8.81 12.94 -6.87
CA HIS A 201 -8.01 13.54 -7.94
C HIS A 201 -7.52 12.46 -8.92
N ALA A 202 -7.31 12.81 -10.19
CA ALA A 202 -6.85 11.85 -11.20
C ALA A 202 -5.41 11.37 -10.97
N GLY A 203 -4.59 12.23 -10.37
CA GLY A 203 -3.18 12.04 -10.05
C GLY A 203 -2.73 13.18 -9.13
N PHE A 204 -1.46 13.55 -9.20
CA PHE A 204 -0.84 14.58 -8.36
C PHE A 204 -0.42 15.84 -9.15
N GLU A 205 -0.89 16.00 -10.38
CA GLU A 205 -0.49 17.13 -11.26
C GLU A 205 -0.92 18.50 -10.72
N GLU A 206 -1.95 18.55 -9.87
CA GLU A 206 -2.38 19.76 -9.15
C GLU A 206 -1.42 20.13 -7.98
N GLY A 207 -0.40 19.33 -7.72
CA GLY A 207 0.63 19.59 -6.71
C GLY A 207 0.04 19.66 -5.29
N LEU A 208 0.57 20.57 -4.47
CA LEU A 208 0.13 20.73 -3.07
C LEU A 208 -1.32 21.21 -2.93
N ALA A 209 -1.97 21.68 -4.00
CA ALA A 209 -3.36 22.10 -3.96
C ALA A 209 -4.32 20.96 -3.62
N ILE A 210 -3.94 19.70 -3.87
CA ILE A 210 -4.78 18.54 -3.51
C ILE A 210 -4.94 18.39 -1.99
N LEU A 211 -3.99 18.92 -1.21
CA LEU A 211 -4.01 18.90 0.26
C LEU A 211 -4.86 20.03 0.87
N SER A 212 -5.36 20.96 0.04
CA SER A 212 -6.28 22.02 0.49
C SER A 212 -7.69 21.48 0.65
#